data_AF-A0A9W4JFB6-F1
#
_entry.id   AF-A0A9W4JFB6-F1
#
_cell.length_a   1.000
_cell.length_b   1.000
_cell.length_c   1.000
_cell.angle_alpha   90.00
_cell.angle_beta   90.00
_cell.angle_gamma   90.00
#
_symmetry.space_group_name_H-M   'P 1'
#
loop_
_entity.id
_entity.type
_entity.pdbx_description
1 polymer ?
#
loop_
_entity_poly.entity_id
_entity_poly.type
_entity_poly.pdbx_seq_one_letter_code
_entity_poly.pdbx_strand_id
1 'polypeptide(L)'
;MTNPQLRQTNPNPLTPLNNLPQSPHDSVTTPSGPRLVAGVLPKHSRATCPLDQILLDFIASRRSMLARGVSPAEVLGPEQVCPRDLLNPTTTSSSHAISRVMAEVLTTFPHVKLPEKMAFMYIMHLTTRWQISPNVDSYARMPVWLRPTVQQITVPHPAWIDNIPWPRVRDILIQEPDRYPFAVFSELYSEHIRINWPYGPEDIVSDTDDDPSLNTIFEKHIRCLSNWVSPRQFREYFSEWTSEVYIDE
;
A
#
# COMPACT_ATOMS: atom_id res chain seq x y z
N MET A 1 55.00 14.07 -58.63
CA MET A 1 55.48 13.39 -57.40
C MET A 1 56.13 14.46 -56.53
N THR A 2 55.46 14.78 -55.43
CA THR A 2 55.87 15.49 -54.19
C THR A 2 57.00 16.55 -54.25
N ASN A 3 56.60 17.82 -54.18
CA ASN A 3 57.41 19.05 -54.12
C ASN A 3 57.16 19.78 -52.76
N PRO A 4 57.90 20.83 -52.36
CA PRO A 4 58.63 20.87 -51.09
C PRO A 4 58.13 21.92 -50.08
N GLN A 5 58.74 21.89 -48.90
CA GLN A 5 58.67 22.89 -47.82
C GLN A 5 59.05 24.31 -48.27
N LEU A 6 58.44 25.33 -47.64
CA LEU A 6 59.14 26.53 -47.13
C LEU A 6 58.23 27.33 -46.16
N ARG A 7 58.83 27.70 -45.01
CA ARG A 7 58.32 28.56 -43.93
C ARG A 7 57.79 29.91 -44.43
N GLN A 8 56.79 30.45 -43.71
CA GLN A 8 56.65 31.89 -43.50
C GLN A 8 55.85 32.19 -42.21
N THR A 9 56.37 33.13 -41.41
CA THR A 9 55.82 33.64 -40.16
C THR A 9 55.14 34.99 -40.38
N ASN A 10 53.88 35.11 -39.93
CA ASN A 10 53.07 36.27 -39.45
C ASN A 10 53.21 37.68 -40.07
N PRO A 11 52.07 38.41 -40.21
CA PRO A 11 51.61 39.25 -39.09
C PRO A 11 50.08 39.27 -38.87
N ASN A 12 49.68 39.64 -37.64
CA ASN A 12 48.30 39.84 -37.17
C ASN A 12 47.43 40.71 -38.10
N PRO A 13 46.11 40.46 -38.10
CA PRO A 13 45.19 41.58 -37.93
C PRO A 13 43.97 41.31 -37.01
N LEU A 14 43.71 42.30 -36.14
CA LEU A 14 42.42 42.92 -35.82
C LEU A 14 41.20 42.03 -35.46
N THR A 15 40.78 42.14 -34.20
CA THR A 15 39.43 41.83 -33.70
C THR A 15 38.33 42.59 -34.45
N PRO A 16 37.14 41.99 -34.58
CA PRO A 16 35.95 42.72 -34.12
C PRO A 16 35.03 41.88 -33.23
N LEU A 17 34.36 42.60 -32.33
CA LEU A 17 33.30 42.17 -31.42
C LEU A 17 32.22 41.30 -32.10
N ASN A 18 31.83 40.22 -31.44
CA ASN A 18 30.41 39.93 -31.15
C ASN A 18 30.29 38.77 -30.15
N ASN A 19 30.32 39.10 -28.86
CA ASN A 19 29.78 38.25 -27.81
C ASN A 19 28.32 38.67 -27.58
N LEU A 20 27.37 37.82 -27.98
CA LEU A 20 26.01 37.77 -27.45
C LEU A 20 25.81 36.36 -26.86
N PRO A 21 25.43 36.22 -25.58
CA PRO A 21 25.24 34.91 -24.97
C PRO A 21 23.98 34.23 -25.52
N GLN A 22 24.13 33.00 -26.02
CA GLN A 22 23.02 32.11 -26.33
C GLN A 22 22.29 31.73 -25.03
N SER A 23 20.98 31.97 -24.99
CA SER A 23 20.10 31.53 -23.91
C SER A 23 20.13 29.99 -23.80
N PRO A 24 20.13 29.41 -22.59
CA PRO A 24 20.05 27.97 -22.44
C PRO A 24 18.65 27.51 -22.83
N HIS A 25 18.60 26.64 -23.83
CA HIS A 25 17.38 25.90 -24.18
C HIS A 25 16.88 25.16 -22.94
N ASP A 26 15.65 25.49 -22.53
CA ASP A 26 14.88 24.72 -21.56
C ASP A 26 14.70 23.30 -22.09
N SER A 27 15.41 22.35 -21.47
CA SER A 27 15.15 20.93 -21.60
C SER A 27 13.78 20.64 -20.99
N VAL A 28 12.72 20.76 -21.80
CA VAL A 28 11.39 20.27 -21.45
C VAL A 28 11.50 18.76 -21.26
N THR A 29 11.53 18.33 -20.01
CA THR A 29 11.41 16.92 -19.63
C THR A 29 10.06 16.42 -20.12
N THR A 30 10.08 15.66 -21.21
CA THR A 30 8.92 14.95 -21.73
C THR A 30 8.35 14.04 -20.62
N PRO A 31 7.04 14.06 -20.34
CA PRO A 31 6.48 13.11 -19.39
C PRO A 31 6.71 11.69 -19.90
N SER A 32 7.29 10.87 -19.03
CA SER A 32 7.42 9.41 -19.14
C SER A 32 6.14 8.78 -19.70
N GLY A 33 6.29 7.75 -20.55
CA GLY A 33 5.22 7.03 -21.24
C GLY A 33 4.05 6.54 -20.37
N PRO A 34 3.05 5.86 -20.97
CA PRO A 34 1.80 5.54 -20.27
C PRO A 34 2.08 4.85 -18.94
N ARG A 35 1.74 5.52 -17.83
CA ARG A 35 1.82 4.95 -16.49
C ARG A 35 0.97 3.69 -16.48
N LEU A 36 1.60 2.55 -16.25
CA LEU A 36 0.88 1.31 -15.99
C LEU A 36 -0.02 1.53 -14.78
N VAL A 37 -1.26 1.04 -14.85
CA VAL A 37 -2.25 1.16 -13.75
C VAL A 37 -1.64 0.68 -12.41
N ALA A 38 -0.77 -0.32 -12.46
CA ALA A 38 -0.04 -0.86 -11.31
C ALA A 38 0.87 0.16 -10.58
N GLY A 39 1.24 1.26 -11.22
CA GLY A 39 2.05 2.35 -10.67
C GLY A 39 1.24 3.53 -10.12
N VAL A 40 -0.09 3.50 -10.22
CA VAL A 40 -0.95 4.60 -9.78
C VAL A 40 -1.32 4.40 -8.31
N LEU A 41 -0.69 5.19 -7.44
CA LEU A 41 -0.89 5.12 -6.00
C LEU A 41 -2.14 5.90 -5.55
N PRO A 42 -2.77 5.53 -4.42
CA PRO A 42 -3.84 6.30 -3.82
C PRO A 42 -3.36 7.69 -3.42
N LYS A 43 -4.26 8.67 -3.48
CA LYS A 43 -4.00 10.04 -3.08
C LYS A 43 -4.39 10.20 -1.61
N HIS A 44 -3.42 10.11 -0.71
CA HIS A 44 -3.68 10.29 0.71
C HIS A 44 -3.76 11.77 1.11
N SER A 45 -4.63 12.07 2.08
CA SER A 45 -4.63 13.33 2.82
C SER A 45 -3.65 13.26 4.01
N ARG A 46 -3.59 14.34 4.80
CA ARG A 46 -2.89 14.32 6.09
C ARG A 46 -3.53 13.31 7.04
N ALA A 47 -2.74 12.75 7.96
CA ALA A 47 -3.25 11.84 8.97
C ALA A 47 -4.46 12.43 9.71
N THR A 48 -5.53 11.64 9.80
CA THR A 48 -6.77 11.99 10.51
C THR A 48 -6.92 11.23 11.82
N CYS A 49 -6.19 10.13 11.98
CA CYS A 49 -6.14 9.31 13.18
C CYS A 49 -4.73 8.72 13.41
N PRO A 50 -4.46 8.11 14.57
CA PRO A 50 -3.17 7.46 14.84
C PRO A 50 -2.80 6.36 13.84
N LEU A 51 -3.79 5.61 13.34
CA LEU A 51 -3.56 4.57 12.34
C LEU A 51 -3.04 5.16 11.02
N ASP A 52 -3.61 6.28 10.56
CA ASP A 52 -3.10 6.97 9.36
C ASP A 52 -1.63 7.38 9.56
N GLN A 53 -1.30 7.94 10.72
CA GLN A 53 0.06 8.40 11.01
C GLN A 53 1.04 7.23 10.93
N ILE A 54 0.72 6.10 11.57
CA ILE A 54 1.55 4.89 11.54
C ILE A 54 1.76 4.41 10.10
N LEU A 55 0.69 4.29 9.31
CA LEU A 55 0.78 3.78 7.94
C LEU A 55 1.57 4.72 7.03
N LEU A 56 1.27 6.03 7.07
CA LEU A 56 1.90 7.04 6.23
C LEU A 56 3.39 7.18 6.55
N ASP A 57 3.76 7.29 7.82
CA ASP A 57 5.17 7.40 8.24
C ASP A 57 5.95 6.15 7.89
N PHE A 58 5.36 4.97 8.10
CA PHE A 58 6.00 3.72 7.77
C PHE A 58 6.24 3.59 6.26
N ILE A 59 5.24 3.87 5.42
CA ILE A 59 5.36 3.85 3.96
C ILE A 59 6.41 4.86 3.49
N ALA A 60 6.38 6.09 4.02
CA ALA A 60 7.33 7.14 3.68
C ALA A 60 8.77 6.76 4.05
N SER A 61 8.96 6.19 5.24
CA SER A 61 10.25 5.68 5.71
C SER A 61 10.81 4.60 4.78
N ARG A 62 9.99 3.62 4.40
CA ARG A 62 10.40 2.52 3.50
C ARG A 62 10.70 3.00 2.08
N ARG A 63 9.90 3.93 1.55
CA ARG A 63 10.19 4.60 0.27
C ARG A 63 11.50 5.39 0.30
N SER A 64 11.80 6.06 1.42
CA SER A 64 13.07 6.76 1.62
C SER A 64 14.27 5.80 1.67
N MET A 65 14.12 4.60 2.25
CA MET A 65 15.15 3.56 2.18
C MET A 65 15.43 3.13 0.73
N LEU A 66 14.39 2.88 -0.07
CA LEU A 66 14.54 2.54 -1.49
C LEU A 66 15.22 3.67 -2.27
N ALA A 67 14.82 4.92 -2.02
CA ALA A 67 15.43 6.08 -2.68
C ALA A 67 16.92 6.27 -2.34
N ARG A 68 17.35 5.78 -1.17
CA ARG A 68 18.76 5.74 -0.75
C ARG A 68 19.54 4.52 -1.26
N GLY A 69 18.91 3.66 -2.07
CA GLY A 69 19.54 2.50 -2.68
C GLY A 69 19.54 1.23 -1.80
N VAL A 70 18.79 1.20 -0.69
CA VAL A 70 18.57 -0.04 0.07
C VAL A 70 17.81 -1.03 -0.81
N SER A 71 18.20 -2.30 -0.78
CA SER A 71 17.62 -3.31 -1.67
C SER A 71 16.11 -3.51 -1.42
N PRO A 72 15.30 -3.78 -2.46
CA PRO A 72 13.88 -4.09 -2.29
C PRO A 72 13.62 -5.30 -1.37
N ALA A 73 14.49 -6.30 -1.40
CA ALA A 73 14.38 -7.48 -0.55
C ALA A 73 14.47 -7.13 0.94
N GLU A 74 15.38 -6.21 1.30
CA GLU A 74 15.54 -5.74 2.69
C GLU A 74 14.42 -4.79 3.13
N VAL A 75 13.93 -3.92 2.22
CA VAL A 75 12.87 -2.96 2.55
C VAL A 75 11.51 -3.64 2.68
N LEU A 76 11.19 -4.55 1.75
CA LEU A 76 9.89 -5.19 1.67
C LEU A 76 9.85 -6.47 2.52
N GLY A 77 10.96 -7.20 2.63
CA GLY A 77 11.00 -8.48 3.32
C GLY A 77 10.19 -9.59 2.60
N PRO A 78 9.88 -10.69 3.31
CA PRO A 78 9.23 -11.87 2.75
C PRO A 78 7.92 -11.55 2.04
N GLU A 79 7.66 -12.21 0.91
CA GLU A 79 6.40 -12.01 0.17
C GLU A 79 5.18 -12.51 0.94
N GLN A 80 5.36 -13.61 1.67
CA GLN A 80 4.32 -14.19 2.51
C GLN A 80 4.17 -13.44 3.83
N VAL A 81 2.94 -13.45 4.35
CA VAL A 81 2.64 -12.88 5.67
C VAL A 81 3.21 -13.80 6.74
N CYS A 82 3.99 -13.23 7.65
CA CYS A 82 4.42 -13.90 8.88
C CYS A 82 3.62 -13.31 10.07
N PRO A 83 2.68 -14.06 10.66
CA PRO A 83 1.83 -13.62 11.77
C PRO A 83 2.45 -13.83 13.16
N ARG A 84 3.74 -14.18 13.24
CA ARG A 84 4.43 -14.53 14.50
C ARG A 84 4.15 -13.53 15.63
N ASP A 85 4.31 -12.24 15.36
CA ASP A 85 4.14 -11.18 16.36
C ASP A 85 2.69 -10.97 16.77
N LEU A 86 1.75 -11.29 15.88
CA LEU A 86 0.32 -11.22 16.16
C LEU A 86 -0.14 -12.40 17.04
N LEU A 87 0.42 -13.59 16.82
CA LEU A 87 0.14 -14.80 17.59
C LEU A 87 0.85 -14.80 18.95
N ASN A 88 2.07 -14.27 19.00
CA ASN A 88 2.96 -14.31 20.19
C ASN A 88 3.59 -12.93 20.48
N PRO A 89 2.79 -11.94 20.92
CA PRO A 89 3.23 -10.54 21.07
C PRO A 89 4.30 -10.30 22.15
N THR A 90 4.57 -11.28 23.02
CA THR A 90 5.51 -11.18 24.14
C THR A 90 6.93 -11.65 23.80
N THR A 91 7.15 -12.21 22.61
CA THR A 91 8.46 -12.74 22.20
C THR A 91 9.36 -11.64 21.62
N THR A 92 10.67 -11.70 21.91
CA THR A 92 11.68 -10.84 21.25
C THR A 92 11.72 -11.19 19.77
N SER A 93 10.96 -10.44 18.98
CA SER A 93 10.65 -10.75 17.59
C SER A 93 11.79 -10.41 16.63
N SER A 94 12.12 -11.37 15.75
CA SER A 94 12.95 -11.18 14.55
C SER A 94 12.12 -10.91 13.28
N SER A 95 10.80 -10.76 13.40
CA SER A 95 9.89 -10.58 12.26
C SER A 95 10.28 -9.35 11.44
N HIS A 96 10.04 -9.42 10.13
CA HIS A 96 10.24 -8.29 9.25
C HIS A 96 9.35 -7.09 9.66
N ALA A 97 9.83 -5.87 9.41
CA ALA A 97 9.20 -4.66 9.93
C ALA A 97 7.77 -4.42 9.43
N ILE A 98 7.41 -4.89 8.23
CA ILE A 98 6.03 -4.83 7.74
C ILE A 98 5.13 -5.67 8.65
N SER A 99 5.43 -6.96 8.85
CA SER A 99 4.66 -7.84 9.71
C SER A 99 4.53 -7.30 11.13
N ARG A 100 5.62 -6.76 11.67
CA ARG A 100 5.66 -6.20 13.03
C ARG A 100 4.71 -5.01 13.19
N VAL A 101 4.77 -4.03 12.28
CA VAL A 101 3.88 -2.87 12.33
C VAL A 101 2.41 -3.27 12.18
N MET A 102 2.10 -4.25 11.31
CA MET A 102 0.72 -4.74 11.19
C MET A 102 0.27 -5.46 12.46
N ALA A 103 1.13 -6.27 13.07
CA ALA A 103 0.83 -6.92 14.35
C ALA A 103 0.59 -5.90 15.47
N GLU A 104 1.45 -4.89 15.60
CA GLU A 104 1.30 -3.80 16.57
C GLU A 104 -0.07 -3.11 16.42
N VAL A 105 -0.46 -2.75 15.19
CA VAL A 105 -1.78 -2.16 14.91
C VAL A 105 -2.91 -3.13 15.30
N LEU A 106 -2.84 -4.39 14.92
CA LEU A 106 -3.94 -5.33 15.14
C LEU A 106 -4.09 -5.76 16.61
N THR A 107 -3.00 -5.69 17.39
CA THR A 107 -3.06 -5.94 18.84
C THR A 107 -3.82 -4.87 19.61
N THR A 108 -4.02 -3.66 19.05
CA THR A 108 -4.84 -2.61 19.69
C THR A 108 -6.34 -2.90 19.65
N PHE A 109 -6.76 -3.97 18.95
CA PHE A 109 -8.16 -4.42 18.86
C PHE A 109 -8.34 -5.78 19.56
N PRO A 110 -8.31 -5.84 20.90
CA PRO A 110 -8.29 -7.10 21.64
C PRO A 110 -9.57 -7.94 21.45
N HIS A 111 -10.71 -7.29 21.22
CA HIS A 111 -12.01 -7.93 21.01
C HIS A 111 -12.17 -8.60 19.63
N VAL A 112 -11.34 -8.22 18.65
CA VAL A 112 -11.39 -8.81 17.31
C VAL A 112 -10.80 -10.23 17.36
N LYS A 113 -11.55 -11.20 16.82
CA LYS A 113 -11.15 -12.61 16.82
C LYS A 113 -10.03 -12.87 15.81
N LEU A 114 -9.41 -14.05 15.94
CA LEU A 114 -8.24 -14.43 15.16
C LEU A 114 -8.47 -14.44 13.63
N PRO A 115 -9.56 -15.01 13.09
CA PRO A 115 -9.80 -15.01 11.63
C PRO A 115 -9.78 -13.59 11.05
N GLU A 116 -10.49 -12.67 11.68
CA GLU A 116 -10.59 -11.27 11.25
C GLU A 116 -9.23 -10.59 11.35
N LYS A 117 -8.52 -10.72 12.48
CA LYS A 117 -7.16 -10.15 12.63
C LYS A 117 -6.22 -10.66 11.54
N MET A 118 -6.25 -11.95 11.25
CA MET A 118 -5.41 -12.57 10.22
C MET A 118 -5.78 -12.08 8.81
N ALA A 119 -7.08 -11.94 8.53
CA ALA A 119 -7.56 -11.38 7.28
C ALA A 119 -7.13 -9.91 7.10
N PHE A 120 -7.22 -9.09 8.15
CA PHE A 120 -6.72 -7.70 8.12
C PHE A 120 -5.20 -7.64 7.96
N MET A 121 -4.46 -8.49 8.65
CA MET A 121 -3.00 -8.56 8.50
C MET A 121 -2.62 -8.85 7.05
N TYR A 122 -3.34 -9.78 6.40
CA TYR A 122 -3.11 -10.12 5.00
C TYR A 122 -3.34 -8.94 4.06
N ILE A 123 -4.49 -8.26 4.16
CA ILE A 123 -4.78 -7.13 3.27
C ILE A 123 -3.82 -5.96 3.54
N MET A 124 -3.51 -5.64 4.81
CA MET A 124 -2.57 -4.57 5.17
C MET A 124 -1.16 -4.86 4.67
N HIS A 125 -0.72 -6.12 4.72
CA HIS A 125 0.57 -6.54 4.16
C HIS A 125 0.63 -6.33 2.65
N LEU A 126 -0.41 -6.75 1.91
CA LEU A 126 -0.47 -6.58 0.47
C LEU A 126 -0.53 -5.11 0.05
N THR A 127 -1.44 -4.32 0.65
CA THR A 127 -1.60 -2.90 0.34
C THR A 127 -0.31 -2.14 0.65
N THR A 128 0.27 -2.34 1.83
CA THR A 128 1.47 -1.62 2.27
C THR A 128 2.67 -1.97 1.39
N ARG A 129 2.90 -3.26 1.08
CA ARG A 129 4.01 -3.67 0.19
C ARG A 129 3.90 -3.03 -1.19
N TRP A 130 2.71 -3.07 -1.79
CA TRP A 130 2.47 -2.46 -3.10
C TRP A 130 2.63 -0.93 -3.03
N GLN A 131 2.14 -0.29 -1.97
CA GLN A 131 2.32 1.16 -1.83
C GLN A 131 3.80 1.54 -1.65
N ILE A 132 4.60 0.76 -0.92
CA ILE A 132 6.04 1.03 -0.76
C ILE A 132 6.77 0.92 -2.10
N SER A 133 6.50 -0.14 -2.88
CA SER A 133 7.16 -0.38 -4.17
C SER A 133 6.12 -0.81 -5.22
N PRO A 134 5.44 0.14 -5.86
CA PRO A 134 4.38 -0.18 -6.81
C PRO A 134 4.95 -0.77 -8.09
N ASN A 135 4.57 -2.02 -8.39
CA ASN A 135 4.97 -2.73 -9.60
C ASN A 135 3.87 -3.71 -10.03
N VAL A 136 4.00 -4.26 -11.24
CA VAL A 136 2.99 -5.15 -11.84
C VAL A 136 2.76 -6.39 -10.97
N ASP A 137 3.82 -6.98 -10.42
CA ASP A 137 3.72 -8.24 -9.66
C ASP A 137 3.01 -8.04 -8.31
N SER A 138 3.41 -7.01 -7.55
CA SER A 138 2.74 -6.64 -6.29
C SER A 138 1.28 -6.23 -6.51
N TYR A 139 0.98 -5.53 -7.60
CA TYR A 139 -0.39 -5.18 -7.95
C TYR A 139 -1.23 -6.39 -8.36
N ALA A 140 -0.65 -7.32 -9.11
CA ALA A 140 -1.31 -8.56 -9.53
C ALA A 140 -1.63 -9.47 -8.35
N ARG A 141 -0.78 -9.48 -7.30
CA ARG A 141 -1.01 -10.23 -6.06
C ARG A 141 -2.23 -9.75 -5.27
N MET A 142 -2.55 -8.46 -5.31
CA MET A 142 -3.75 -7.95 -4.66
C MET A 142 -5.02 -8.54 -5.28
N PRO A 143 -5.98 -9.00 -4.47
CA PRO A 143 -7.34 -9.28 -4.94
C PRO A 143 -7.91 -8.08 -5.68
N VAL A 144 -8.71 -8.32 -6.72
CA VAL A 144 -9.24 -7.24 -7.58
C VAL A 144 -10.02 -6.21 -6.76
N TRP A 145 -10.79 -6.67 -5.78
CA TRP A 145 -11.56 -5.80 -4.87
C TRP A 145 -10.69 -4.97 -3.92
N LEU A 146 -9.42 -5.33 -3.68
CA LEU A 146 -8.51 -4.57 -2.83
C LEU A 146 -7.79 -3.45 -3.59
N ARG A 147 -7.68 -3.57 -4.92
CA ARG A 147 -7.02 -2.57 -5.78
C ARG A 147 -7.70 -1.20 -5.65
N PRO A 148 -6.96 -0.09 -5.84
CA PRO A 148 -7.53 1.25 -5.69
C PRO A 148 -8.68 1.51 -6.67
N THR A 149 -9.72 2.17 -6.19
CA THR A 149 -10.80 2.71 -7.02
C THR A 149 -10.38 4.04 -7.67
N VAL A 150 -11.22 4.54 -8.59
CA VAL A 150 -11.04 5.87 -9.17
C VAL A 150 -11.08 6.96 -8.09
N GLN A 151 -11.94 6.84 -7.08
CA GLN A 151 -12.01 7.80 -5.98
C GLN A 151 -10.69 7.84 -5.21
N GLN A 152 -10.13 6.68 -4.86
CA GLN A 152 -8.87 6.60 -4.13
C GLN A 152 -7.69 7.25 -4.87
N ILE A 153 -7.65 7.21 -6.21
CA ILE A 153 -6.54 7.81 -6.98
C ILE A 153 -6.78 9.29 -7.33
N THR A 154 -8.02 9.80 -7.26
CA THR A 154 -8.36 11.17 -7.67
C THR A 154 -8.63 12.11 -6.49
N VAL A 155 -9.18 11.60 -5.39
CA VAL A 155 -9.62 12.40 -4.24
C VAL A 155 -8.70 12.14 -3.03
N PRO A 156 -8.13 13.20 -2.42
CA PRO A 156 -7.37 13.07 -1.16
C PRO A 156 -8.22 12.46 -0.04
N HIS A 157 -7.74 11.39 0.61
CA HIS A 157 -8.49 10.70 1.67
C HIS A 157 -7.59 10.08 2.76
N PRO A 158 -8.13 9.75 3.94
CA PRO A 158 -7.40 9.05 5.00
C PRO A 158 -6.84 7.68 4.57
N ALA A 159 -5.59 7.36 4.95
CA ALA A 159 -4.89 6.15 4.51
C ALA A 159 -5.54 4.85 5.04
N TRP A 160 -6.20 4.89 6.20
CA TRP A 160 -6.87 3.72 6.76
C TRP A 160 -7.96 3.14 5.83
N ILE A 161 -8.58 3.97 4.99
CA ILE A 161 -9.66 3.56 4.07
C ILE A 161 -9.17 2.52 3.05
N ASP A 162 -7.89 2.56 2.66
CA ASP A 162 -7.33 1.62 1.67
C ASP A 162 -7.45 0.15 2.09
N ASN A 163 -7.55 -0.10 3.40
CA ASN A 163 -7.64 -1.43 4.00
C ASN A 163 -9.08 -1.89 4.23
N ILE A 164 -10.09 -1.19 3.70
CA ILE A 164 -11.48 -1.66 3.75
C ILE A 164 -11.74 -2.58 2.54
N PRO A 165 -12.21 -3.83 2.73
CA PRO A 165 -12.34 -4.82 1.66
C PRO A 165 -13.31 -4.43 0.54
N TRP A 166 -14.33 -3.64 0.84
CA TRP A 166 -15.41 -3.33 -0.11
C TRP A 166 -15.12 -2.03 -0.89
N PRO A 167 -14.89 -2.10 -2.22
CA PRO A 167 -14.61 -0.92 -3.06
C PRO A 167 -15.64 0.19 -2.91
N ARG A 168 -16.93 -0.16 -2.93
CA ARG A 168 -18.00 0.83 -2.83
C ARG A 168 -18.06 1.50 -1.46
N VAL A 169 -17.78 0.76 -0.39
CA VAL A 169 -17.70 1.34 0.96
C VAL A 169 -16.55 2.34 1.03
N ARG A 170 -15.38 2.00 0.47
CA ARG A 170 -14.25 2.95 0.35
C ARG A 170 -14.65 4.22 -0.37
N ASP A 171 -15.33 4.11 -1.51
CA ASP A 171 -15.80 5.26 -2.28
C ASP A 171 -16.74 6.17 -1.48
N ILE A 172 -17.61 5.59 -0.65
CA ILE A 172 -18.57 6.36 0.17
C ILE A 172 -17.85 7.03 1.35
N LEU A 173 -16.93 6.33 2.03
CA LEU A 173 -16.09 6.92 3.09
C LEU A 173 -15.27 8.12 2.57
N ILE A 174 -14.84 8.07 1.32
CA ILE A 174 -14.11 9.17 0.66
C ILE A 174 -15.03 10.35 0.32
N GLN A 175 -16.28 10.07 -0.10
CA GLN A 175 -17.24 11.09 -0.49
C GLN A 175 -17.87 11.81 0.72
N GLU A 176 -18.02 11.11 1.84
CA GLU A 176 -18.69 11.62 3.05
C GLU A 176 -17.82 11.49 4.31
N PRO A 177 -16.61 12.09 4.33
CA PRO A 177 -15.65 11.90 5.43
C PRO A 177 -16.16 12.42 6.79
N ASP A 178 -16.96 13.48 6.79
CA ASP A 178 -17.51 14.07 8.02
C ASP A 178 -18.61 13.21 8.66
N ARG A 179 -19.31 12.40 7.84
CA ARG A 179 -20.36 11.49 8.32
C ARG A 179 -19.76 10.25 8.96
N TYR A 180 -18.56 9.86 8.54
CA TYR A 180 -17.93 8.60 8.92
C TYR A 180 -16.50 8.79 9.44
N PRO A 181 -16.32 9.51 10.57
CA PRO A 181 -15.01 9.69 11.17
C PRO A 181 -14.45 8.35 11.64
N PHE A 182 -13.12 8.20 11.58
CA PHE A 182 -12.43 6.96 11.92
C PHE A 182 -12.85 6.38 13.28
N ALA A 183 -12.99 7.20 14.32
CA ALA A 183 -13.35 6.73 15.65
C ALA A 183 -14.68 5.96 15.65
N VAL A 184 -15.72 6.53 15.02
CA VAL A 184 -17.05 5.92 14.92
C VAL A 184 -17.02 4.71 13.99
N PHE A 185 -16.38 4.83 12.83
CA PHE A 185 -16.30 3.72 11.88
C PHE A 185 -15.55 2.54 12.47
N SER A 186 -14.36 2.76 13.05
CA SER A 186 -13.48 1.69 13.55
C SER A 186 -14.11 0.89 14.70
N GLU A 187 -14.84 1.53 15.60
CA GLU A 187 -15.57 0.87 16.69
C GLU A 187 -16.64 -0.07 16.13
N LEU A 188 -17.58 0.48 15.36
CA LEU A 188 -18.65 -0.31 14.73
C LEU A 188 -18.08 -1.41 13.84
N TYR A 189 -17.10 -1.08 13.01
CA TYR A 189 -16.53 -2.01 12.05
C TYR A 189 -15.81 -3.18 12.73
N SER A 190 -14.94 -2.90 13.70
CA SER A 190 -14.17 -3.94 14.39
C SER A 190 -15.04 -4.86 15.25
N GLU A 191 -16.11 -4.33 15.83
CA GLU A 191 -17.06 -5.14 16.62
C GLU A 191 -17.85 -6.10 15.73
N HIS A 192 -18.18 -5.70 14.51
CA HIS A 192 -19.18 -6.37 13.68
C HIS A 192 -18.57 -7.19 12.54
N ILE A 193 -17.43 -6.83 11.98
CA ILE A 193 -16.80 -7.57 10.87
C ILE A 193 -16.59 -9.04 11.22
N ARG A 194 -16.96 -9.94 10.30
CA ARG A 194 -16.75 -11.38 10.41
C ARG A 194 -16.12 -11.95 9.16
N ILE A 195 -15.30 -12.97 9.35
CA ILE A 195 -14.88 -13.88 8.28
C ILE A 195 -15.70 -15.16 8.43
N ASN A 196 -16.42 -15.57 7.39
CA ASN A 196 -17.22 -16.81 7.39
C ASN A 196 -16.33 -18.07 7.26
N TRP A 197 -15.39 -18.21 8.19
CA TRP A 197 -14.44 -19.32 8.25
C TRP A 197 -15.11 -20.55 8.89
N PRO A 198 -15.30 -21.65 8.15
CA PRO A 198 -16.07 -22.80 8.65
C PRO A 198 -15.22 -23.79 9.46
N TYR A 199 -13.92 -23.55 9.63
CA TYR A 199 -12.97 -24.44 10.29
C TYR A 199 -12.43 -23.84 11.59
N GLY A 200 -11.59 -24.59 12.30
CA GLY A 200 -11.00 -24.16 13.56
C GLY A 200 -9.90 -23.10 13.39
N PRO A 201 -9.50 -22.41 14.48
CA PRO A 201 -8.38 -21.47 14.46
C PRO A 201 -7.03 -22.11 14.09
N GLU A 202 -6.85 -23.41 14.35
CA GLU A 202 -5.70 -24.22 13.97
C GLU A 202 -5.49 -24.29 12.46
N ASP A 203 -6.56 -24.15 11.67
CA ASP A 203 -6.51 -24.22 10.21
C ASP A 203 -6.21 -22.84 9.55
N ILE A 204 -6.02 -21.79 10.35
CA ILE A 204 -5.72 -20.43 9.87
C ILE A 204 -4.23 -20.27 9.55
N VAL A 205 -3.38 -20.93 10.34
CA VAL A 205 -1.92 -20.79 10.29
C VAL A 205 -1.33 -22.16 10.02
N SER A 206 -0.30 -22.20 9.17
CA SER A 206 0.55 -23.37 9.00
C SER A 206 1.85 -23.13 9.75
N ASP A 207 2.09 -23.93 10.78
CA ASP A 207 3.40 -23.99 11.43
C ASP A 207 4.36 -24.73 10.50
N THR A 208 5.29 -23.98 9.93
CA THR A 208 6.47 -24.55 9.24
C THR A 208 7.64 -24.55 10.21
N ASP A 209 8.66 -25.39 9.96
CA ASP A 209 9.82 -25.53 10.85
C ASP A 209 10.58 -24.20 11.08
N ASP A 210 10.42 -23.21 10.19
CA ASP A 210 11.10 -21.90 10.28
C ASP A 210 10.22 -20.81 10.93
N ASP A 211 9.02 -20.57 10.38
CA ASP A 211 8.12 -19.49 10.80
C ASP A 211 6.64 -19.87 10.64
N PRO A 212 5.74 -19.39 11.51
CA PRO A 212 4.32 -19.50 11.25
C PRO A 212 4.00 -18.73 9.97
N SER A 213 3.12 -19.29 9.14
CA SER A 213 2.69 -18.70 7.88
C SER A 213 1.19 -18.86 7.70
N LEU A 214 0.58 -18.08 6.81
CA LEU A 214 -0.84 -18.21 6.54
C LEU A 214 -1.14 -19.56 5.88
N ASN A 215 -2.14 -20.28 6.37
CA ASN A 215 -2.59 -21.51 5.71
C ASN A 215 -3.14 -21.16 4.30
N THR A 216 -2.74 -21.91 3.28
CA THR A 216 -3.13 -21.63 1.89
C THR A 216 -4.64 -21.74 1.63
N ILE A 217 -5.36 -22.59 2.38
CA ILE A 217 -6.82 -22.72 2.32
C ILE A 217 -7.45 -21.45 2.91
N PHE A 218 -6.96 -21.01 4.07
CA PHE A 218 -7.41 -19.77 4.69
C PHE A 218 -7.12 -18.56 3.80
N GLU A 219 -5.93 -18.46 3.21
CA GLU A 219 -5.59 -17.40 2.25
C GLU A 219 -6.59 -17.36 1.08
N LYS A 220 -6.83 -18.50 0.43
CA LYS A 220 -7.82 -18.57 -0.67
C LYS A 220 -9.21 -18.15 -0.20
N HIS A 221 -9.59 -18.51 1.02
CA HIS A 221 -10.88 -18.17 1.60
C HIS A 221 -11.04 -16.66 1.80
N ILE A 222 -10.07 -15.97 2.43
CA ILE A 222 -10.15 -14.51 2.64
C ILE A 222 -9.97 -13.70 1.35
N ARG A 223 -9.45 -14.29 0.27
CA ARG A 223 -9.40 -13.64 -1.05
C ARG A 223 -10.77 -13.59 -1.75
N CYS A 224 -11.74 -14.40 -1.31
CA CYS A 224 -13.11 -14.34 -1.77
C CYS A 224 -13.88 -13.29 -0.96
N LEU A 225 -14.25 -12.16 -1.59
CA LEU A 225 -14.94 -11.06 -0.90
C LEU A 225 -16.27 -11.50 -0.26
N SER A 226 -16.93 -12.51 -0.80
CA SER A 226 -18.17 -13.09 -0.25
C SER A 226 -18.01 -13.72 1.14
N ASN A 227 -16.78 -13.99 1.57
CA ASN A 227 -16.50 -14.52 2.90
C ASN A 227 -16.26 -13.41 3.94
N TRP A 228 -16.20 -12.16 3.50
CA TRP A 228 -16.21 -10.99 4.38
C TRP A 228 -17.64 -10.58 4.61
N VAL A 229 -18.03 -10.53 5.87
CA VAL A 229 -19.42 -10.36 6.26
C VAL A 229 -19.51 -9.26 7.29
N SER A 230 -20.48 -8.37 7.15
CA SER A 230 -20.82 -7.43 8.21
C SER A 230 -22.28 -7.59 8.60
N PRO A 231 -22.60 -7.78 9.89
CA PRO A 231 -23.95 -8.00 10.37
C PRO A 231 -24.84 -6.77 10.18
N ARG A 232 -26.14 -7.01 10.32
CA ARG A 232 -27.23 -6.09 9.98
C ARG A 232 -27.13 -4.69 10.60
N GLN A 233 -26.52 -4.54 11.77
CA GLN A 233 -26.33 -3.25 12.44
C GLN A 233 -25.44 -2.30 11.62
N PHE A 234 -24.43 -2.85 10.91
CA PHE A 234 -23.64 -2.10 9.95
C PHE A 234 -24.54 -1.61 8.82
N ARG A 235 -25.41 -2.46 8.28
CA ARG A 235 -26.39 -2.06 7.24
C ARG A 235 -27.41 -1.02 7.71
N GLU A 236 -27.82 -1.04 8.97
CA GLU A 236 -28.78 -0.07 9.52
C GLU A 236 -28.16 1.32 9.69
N TYR A 237 -26.89 1.38 10.10
CA TYR A 237 -26.14 2.64 10.14
C TYR A 237 -25.73 3.12 8.73
N PHE A 238 -25.59 2.18 7.80
CA PHE A 238 -25.12 2.40 6.44
C PHE A 238 -26.08 1.81 5.40
N SER A 239 -27.32 2.31 5.38
CA SER A 239 -28.38 1.81 4.48
C SER A 239 -27.98 1.83 3.00
N GLU A 240 -27.05 2.70 2.63
CA GLU A 240 -26.53 2.92 1.27
C GLU A 240 -25.52 1.84 0.85
N TRP A 241 -25.05 1.01 1.78
CA TRP A 241 -24.00 0.00 1.58
C TRP A 241 -24.58 -1.41 1.43
N THR A 242 -25.90 -1.52 1.54
CA THR A 242 -26.67 -2.76 1.65
C THR A 242 -26.64 -3.67 0.42
N SER A 243 -26.36 -3.19 -0.78
CA SER A 243 -26.22 -4.07 -1.95
C SER A 243 -24.84 -4.75 -2.02
N GLU A 244 -23.85 -4.24 -1.28
CA GLU A 244 -22.42 -4.54 -1.53
C GLU A 244 -21.77 -5.37 -0.42
N VAL A 245 -22.41 -5.49 0.73
CA VAL A 245 -21.90 -6.20 1.91
C VAL A 245 -22.69 -7.49 2.10
N TYR A 246 -21.98 -8.63 2.04
CA TYR A 246 -22.54 -9.96 2.28
C TYR A 246 -22.96 -10.12 3.75
N ILE A 247 -23.99 -10.93 3.98
CA ILE A 247 -24.69 -11.07 5.26
C ILE A 247 -24.41 -12.46 5.85
N ASP A 248 -24.29 -12.54 7.17
CA ASP A 248 -24.32 -13.79 7.93
C ASP A 248 -25.80 -14.12 8.14
N GLU A 249 -26.30 -15.18 7.52
CA GLU A 249 -27.69 -15.61 7.73
C GLU A 249 -27.92 -16.20 9.12
#